data_AF-A0A4S0Q978-F1
#
_entry.id   AF-A0A4S0Q978-F1
#
_cell.length_a   1.000
_cell.length_b   1.000
_cell.length_c   1.000
_cell.angle_alpha   90.00
_cell.angle_beta   90.00
_cell.angle_gamma   90.00
#
_symmetry.space_group_name_H-M   'P 1'
#
loop_
_entity.id
_entity.type
_entity.pdbx_description
1 polymer ?
#
loop_
_entity_poly.entity_id
_entity_poly.type
_entity_poly.pdbx_seq_one_letter_code
_entity_poly.pdbx_strand_id
1 'polypeptide(L)'
;LDIGGVSIRNRVFLAPMSGITDEPFRQRAHRHGAGLVVSEMVASGELAKGRAGCDLRIRHSGLPVHMVQLAGREAAHMAEGARIAAGEGADIIDINMGCPA
;
A
#
# COMPACT_ATOMS: atom_id res chain seq x y z
N LEU A 1 -2.17 10.20 15.41
CA LEU A 1 -3.37 10.31 14.53
C LEU A 1 -3.96 8.92 14.48
N ASP A 2 -5.27 8.77 14.58
CA ASP A 2 -5.93 7.45 14.45
C ASP A 2 -6.65 7.38 13.10
N ILE A 3 -6.50 6.26 12.39
CA ILE A 3 -7.21 5.97 11.15
C ILE A 3 -7.82 4.58 11.29
N GLY A 4 -9.14 4.51 11.51
CA GLY A 4 -9.83 3.23 11.64
C GLY A 4 -9.30 2.33 12.77
N GLY A 5 -8.82 2.92 13.88
CA GLY A 5 -8.21 2.18 14.99
C GLY A 5 -6.70 1.91 14.83
N VAL A 6 -6.09 2.34 13.72
CA VAL A 6 -4.65 2.25 13.48
C VAL A 6 -3.98 3.54 13.92
N SER A 7 -3.09 3.42 14.92
CA SER A 7 -2.36 4.57 15.47
C SER A 7 -1.12 4.94 14.65
N ILE A 8 -1.10 6.17 14.14
CA ILE A 8 0.01 6.75 13.36
C ILE A 8 0.80 7.74 14.22
N ARG A 9 2.13 7.54 14.29
CA ARG A 9 3.03 8.26 15.21
C ARG A 9 3.13 9.77 15.00
N ASN A 10 2.92 10.27 13.78
CA ASN A 10 2.91 11.70 13.45
C ASN A 10 2.10 11.96 12.16
N ARG A 11 2.00 13.23 11.72
CA ARG A 11 1.19 13.64 10.56
C ARG A 11 2.00 13.86 9.27
N VAL A 12 3.20 13.29 9.17
CA VAL A 12 4.08 13.42 7.99
C VAL A 12 4.13 12.08 7.28
N PHE A 13 3.58 11.99 6.07
CA PHE A 13 3.46 10.73 5.34
C PHE A 13 4.35 10.71 4.11
N LEU A 14 4.92 9.55 3.81
CA LEU A 14 5.55 9.30 2.52
C LEU A 14 4.46 8.94 1.50
N ALA A 15 4.34 9.73 0.44
CA ALA A 15 3.43 9.46 -0.66
C ALA A 15 3.83 8.18 -1.43
N PRO A 16 2.85 7.44 -1.97
CA PRO A 16 3.12 6.30 -2.84
C PRO A 16 3.74 6.75 -4.16
N MET A 17 4.82 6.10 -4.58
CA MET A 17 5.53 6.42 -5.82
C MET A 17 5.94 5.12 -6.51
N SER A 18 5.35 4.85 -7.68
CA SER A 18 5.67 3.65 -8.46
C SER A 18 7.14 3.66 -8.88
N GLY A 19 7.83 2.54 -8.66
CA GLY A 19 9.26 2.36 -8.88
C GLY A 19 10.15 2.91 -7.77
N ILE A 20 9.60 3.52 -6.72
CA ILE A 20 10.38 4.22 -5.68
C ILE A 20 10.03 3.72 -4.27
N THR A 21 8.74 3.61 -3.91
CA THR A 21 8.33 3.23 -2.54
C THR A 21 8.32 1.72 -2.33
N ASP A 22 9.41 1.05 -2.71
CA ASP A 22 9.66 -0.35 -2.38
C ASP A 22 9.88 -0.57 -0.87
N GLU A 23 10.00 -1.82 -0.44
CA GLU A 23 10.18 -2.15 0.98
C GLU A 23 11.40 -1.43 1.61
N PRO A 24 12.63 -1.52 1.05
CA PRO A 24 13.80 -0.85 1.61
C PRO A 24 13.64 0.67 1.73
N PHE A 25 13.05 1.33 0.72
CA PHE A 25 12.82 2.77 0.76
C PHE A 25 11.84 3.16 1.87
N ARG A 26 10.74 2.41 2.02
CA ARG A 26 9.76 2.62 3.10
C ARG A 26 10.38 2.47 4.48
N GLN A 27 11.19 1.44 4.70
CA GLN A 27 11.92 1.26 5.96
C GLN A 27 12.83 2.45 6.27
N ARG A 28 13.56 2.94 5.25
CA ARG A 28 14.46 4.09 5.39
C ARG A 28 13.68 5.38 5.69
N ALA A 29 12.60 5.66 4.98
CA ALA A 29 11.77 6.83 5.22
C ALA A 29 11.14 6.83 6.62
N HIS A 30 10.64 5.68 7.09
CA HIS A 30 10.11 5.56 8.44
C HIS A 30 11.19 5.79 9.50
N ARG A 31 12.41 5.25 9.29
CA ARG A 31 13.56 5.49 10.17
C ARG A 31 13.94 6.97 10.27
N HIS A 32 13.73 7.73 9.21
CA HIS A 32 14.09 9.16 9.14
C HIS A 32 12.99 10.15 9.52
N GLY A 33 11.77 9.70 9.84
CA GLY A 33 10.75 10.62 10.38
C GLY A 33 9.34 10.42 9.84
N ALA A 34 9.16 9.71 8.72
CA ALA A 34 7.82 9.46 8.18
C ALA A 34 6.93 8.72 9.20
N GLY A 35 5.77 9.29 9.52
CA GLY A 35 4.79 8.71 10.42
C GLY A 35 4.04 7.53 9.82
N LEU A 36 3.79 7.59 8.51
CA LEU A 36 3.19 6.54 7.71
C LEU A 36 3.89 6.49 6.35
N VAL A 37 4.02 5.30 5.80
CA VAL A 37 4.61 5.05 4.48
C VAL A 37 3.66 4.15 3.71
N VAL A 38 3.52 4.40 2.41
CA VAL A 38 2.58 3.68 1.54
C VAL A 38 3.38 2.83 0.54
N SER A 39 2.88 1.63 0.22
CA SER A 39 3.44 0.80 -0.85
C SER A 39 3.54 1.55 -2.19
N GLU A 40 4.24 0.96 -3.14
CA GLU A 40 4.01 1.32 -4.54
C GLU A 40 2.54 1.12 -4.92
N MET A 41 2.09 1.83 -5.95
CA MET A 41 0.76 1.62 -6.51
C MET A 41 0.66 0.22 -7.13
N VAL A 42 -0.37 -0.53 -6.73
CA VAL A 42 -0.63 -1.88 -7.25
C VAL A 42 -1.92 -1.87 -8.07
N ALA A 43 -1.82 -2.32 -9.33
CA ALA A 43 -2.99 -2.49 -10.17
C ALA A 43 -3.81 -3.70 -9.66
N SER A 44 -5.02 -3.44 -9.17
CA SER A 44 -5.92 -4.44 -8.58
C SER A 44 -6.22 -5.61 -9.52
N GLY A 45 -6.41 -5.34 -10.82
CA GLY A 45 -6.66 -6.38 -11.83
C GLY A 45 -5.46 -7.30 -12.08
N GLU A 46 -4.24 -6.80 -11.89
CA GLU A 46 -3.01 -7.60 -12.04
C GLU A 46 -2.76 -8.45 -10.81
N LEU A 47 -3.01 -7.87 -9.63
CA LEU A 47 -2.97 -8.56 -8.34
C LEU A 47 -3.99 -9.70 -8.29
N ALA A 48 -5.25 -9.44 -8.69
CA ALA A 48 -6.32 -10.44 -8.74
C ALA A 48 -6.02 -11.60 -9.71
N LYS A 49 -5.22 -11.36 -10.75
CA LYS A 49 -4.77 -12.40 -11.70
C LYS A 49 -3.50 -13.12 -11.26
N GLY A 50 -2.93 -12.77 -10.11
CA GLY A 50 -1.68 -13.34 -9.61
C GLY A 50 -0.48 -13.03 -10.52
N ARG A 51 -0.44 -11.87 -11.18
CA ARG A 51 0.71 -11.51 -12.02
C ARG A 51 1.97 -11.34 -11.18
N ALA A 52 3.08 -11.87 -11.70
CA ALA A 52 4.39 -11.80 -11.07
C ALA A 52 4.80 -10.35 -10.75
N GLY A 53 5.38 -10.15 -9.56
CA GLY A 53 5.85 -8.84 -9.10
C GLY A 53 4.83 -8.05 -8.27
N CYS A 54 3.54 -8.43 -8.27
CA CYS A 54 2.57 -7.81 -7.37
C CYS A 54 2.84 -8.17 -5.90
N ASP A 55 3.32 -9.38 -5.65
CA ASP A 55 3.75 -9.89 -4.35
C ASP A 55 4.86 -9.03 -3.71
N LEU A 56 5.85 -8.62 -4.51
CA LEU A 56 6.92 -7.73 -4.05
C LEU A 56 6.38 -6.35 -3.65
N ARG A 57 5.39 -5.82 -4.39
CA ARG A 57 4.82 -4.50 -4.15
C ARG A 57 3.98 -4.44 -2.88
N ILE A 58 3.24 -5.51 -2.57
CA ILE A 58 2.40 -5.59 -1.37
C ILE A 58 3.13 -6.16 -0.14
N ARG A 59 4.40 -6.56 -0.28
CA ARG A 59 5.20 -7.13 0.79
C ARG A 59 5.24 -6.23 2.02
N HIS A 60 4.98 -6.81 3.18
CA HIS A 60 5.07 -6.13 4.46
C HIS A 60 6.50 -5.66 4.73
N SER A 61 6.67 -4.37 5.07
CA SER A 61 8.02 -3.77 5.26
C SER A 61 8.62 -3.97 6.66
N GLY A 62 7.98 -4.78 7.50
CA GLY A 62 8.37 -4.99 8.91
C GLY A 62 8.10 -3.77 9.82
N LEU A 63 7.37 -2.78 9.33
CA LEU A 63 7.02 -1.57 10.06
C LEU A 63 5.74 -1.76 10.89
N PRO A 64 5.47 -0.93 11.91
CA PRO A 64 4.29 -1.08 12.77
C PRO A 64 2.93 -0.93 12.07
N VAL A 65 2.91 -0.28 10.90
CA VAL A 65 1.70 -0.11 10.08
C VAL A 65 2.05 -0.44 8.64
N HIS A 66 1.27 -1.33 8.03
CA HIS A 66 1.36 -1.74 6.64
C HIS A 66 0.20 -1.19 5.84
N MET A 67 0.50 -0.31 4.89
CA MET A 67 -0.48 0.33 4.03
C MET A 67 -0.20 0.00 2.56
N VAL A 68 -1.21 -0.58 1.90
CA VAL A 68 -1.15 -0.95 0.48
C VAL A 68 -2.04 -0.02 -0.33
N GLN A 69 -1.50 0.56 -1.41
CA GLN A 69 -2.30 1.33 -2.36
C GLN A 69 -2.73 0.46 -3.55
N LEU A 70 -4.04 0.41 -3.78
CA LEU A 70 -4.65 -0.23 -4.94
C LEU A 70 -5.14 0.81 -5.94
N ALA A 71 -5.00 0.50 -7.22
CA ALA A 71 -5.58 1.26 -8.34
C ALA A 71 -6.38 0.33 -9.25
N GLY A 72 -7.51 0.80 -9.75
CA GLY A 72 -8.34 0.05 -10.69
C GLY A 72 -9.71 0.69 -10.90
N ARG A 73 -10.37 0.23 -11.96
CA ARG A 73 -11.69 0.74 -12.39
C ARG A 73 -12.82 -0.29 -12.34
N GLU A 74 -12.47 -1.57 -12.22
CA GLU A 74 -13.45 -2.67 -12.17
C GLU A 74 -13.71 -3.05 -10.72
N ALA A 75 -14.96 -2.95 -10.28
CA ALA A 75 -15.34 -3.22 -8.89
C ALA A 75 -14.94 -4.63 -8.44
N ALA A 76 -15.08 -5.64 -9.32
CA ALA A 76 -14.69 -7.02 -9.01
C ALA A 76 -13.18 -7.16 -8.75
N HIS A 77 -12.34 -6.51 -9.55
CA HIS A 77 -10.88 -6.53 -9.33
C HIS A 77 -10.50 -5.74 -8.09
N MET A 78 -11.14 -4.60 -7.83
CA MET A 78 -10.89 -3.82 -6.62
C MET A 78 -11.23 -4.62 -5.35
N ALA A 79 -12.37 -5.30 -5.34
CA ALA A 79 -12.77 -6.15 -4.22
C ALA A 79 -11.79 -7.30 -3.99
N GLU A 80 -11.39 -8.01 -5.05
CA GLU A 80 -10.44 -9.12 -4.94
C GLU A 80 -9.04 -8.63 -4.53
N GLY A 81 -8.56 -7.53 -5.11
CA GLY A 81 -7.29 -6.93 -4.73
C GLY A 81 -7.26 -6.51 -3.25
N ALA A 82 -8.36 -5.94 -2.75
CA ALA A 82 -8.49 -5.60 -1.34
C ALA A 82 -8.50 -6.84 -0.44
N ARG A 83 -9.20 -7.90 -0.84
CA ARG A 83 -9.21 -9.18 -0.13
C ARG A 83 -7.80 -9.78 -0.05
N ILE A 84 -7.04 -9.75 -1.14
CA ILE A 84 -5.66 -10.23 -1.19
C ILE A 84 -4.77 -9.37 -0.28
N ALA A 85 -4.81 -8.05 -0.41
CA ALA A 85 -3.99 -7.15 0.41
C ALA A 85 -4.26 -7.32 1.92
N ALA A 86 -5.53 -7.45 2.31
CA ALA A 86 -5.90 -7.74 3.70
C ALA A 86 -5.39 -9.13 4.15
N GLY A 87 -5.50 -10.15 3.29
CA GLY A 87 -4.96 -11.49 3.57
C GLY A 87 -3.44 -11.52 3.75
N GLU A 88 -2.72 -10.61 3.09
CA GLU A 88 -1.27 -10.40 3.23
C GLU A 88 -0.91 -9.44 4.40
N GLY A 89 -1.88 -9.08 5.23
CA GLY A 89 -1.67 -8.32 6.46
C GLY A 89 -1.62 -6.81 6.29
N ALA A 90 -2.26 -6.24 5.27
CA ALA A 90 -2.43 -4.79 5.19
C ALA A 90 -3.36 -4.29 6.32
N ASP A 91 -2.89 -3.33 7.11
CA ASP A 91 -3.69 -2.63 8.14
C ASP A 91 -4.61 -1.58 7.51
N ILE A 92 -4.14 -0.96 6.43
CA ILE A 92 -4.85 0.09 5.70
C ILE A 92 -4.76 -0.19 4.20
N ILE A 93 -5.90 -0.12 3.52
CA ILE A 93 -5.98 -0.19 2.06
C ILE A 93 -6.34 1.19 1.53
N ASP A 94 -5.46 1.77 0.74
CA ASP A 94 -5.65 3.04 0.06
C ASP A 94 -6.17 2.83 -1.35
N ILE A 95 -7.15 3.64 -1.77
CA ILE A 95 -7.69 3.58 -3.12
C ILE A 95 -7.19 4.79 -3.90
N ASN A 96 -6.33 4.54 -4.87
CA ASN A 96 -5.84 5.59 -5.76
C ASN A 96 -6.98 6.08 -6.67
N MET A 97 -7.43 7.30 -6.43
CA MET A 97 -8.36 8.05 -7.29
C MET A 97 -7.69 9.26 -7.97
N GLY A 98 -6.36 9.31 -7.98
CA GLY A 98 -5.59 10.45 -8.50
C GLY A 98 -4.97 10.21 -9.87
N CYS A 99 -4.70 8.95 -10.23
CA CYS A 99 -4.12 8.60 -11.52
C CYS A 99 -5.22 8.50 -12.60
N PRO A 100 -5.14 9.27 -13.71
CA PRO A 100 -6.13 9.23 -14.79
C PRO A 100 -5.92 8.07 -15.79
N ALA A 101 -5.00 7.14 -15.51
CA ALA A 101 -4.50 6.15 -16.48
C ALA A 101 -5.36 4.87 -16.58
#